data_AF-A0A962BKM8-F1
#
_entry.id   AF-A0A962BKM8-F1
#
_cell.length_a   1.000
_cell.length_b   1.000
_cell.length_c   1.000
_cell.angle_alpha   90.00
_cell.angle_beta   90.00
_cell.angle_gamma   90.00
#
_symmetry.space_group_name_H-M   'P 1'
#
loop_
_entity.id
_entity.type
_entity.pdbx_description
1 polymer ?
#
loop_
_entity_poly.entity_id
_entity_poly.type
_entity_poly.pdbx_seq_one_letter_code
_entity_poly.pdbx_strand_id
1 'polypeptide(L)'
;MNKIMRSGAILASALMMLAPVSSNATPLPDYQQATLMISGLGIPPLSEVKLLAGKKQELVSKADKDGRFTFSGLQYYSYAPLELSLYLPEQSTETIRVKRTLVDIIYNPSGSYMEFKGNIAPQSTIAVNVDGQRATSRISNEKGEFEILESTPLGLSDGTSVASINISNLGEACCPKMRVPVMPVQISFSSIPLKKTDETQGGYKEPENAKPTKSRYLQVPENAKEDAKQYNAAPQQTLPIEKNGGKESQEKEKKSPAPYMVLGESEIELNIDVPTATMANFEATWVGGYKKLTDEVRAAIVGRAMMIGAFIDGRSELASLSVIQRLNAGSIKNYHVSDQICRFGTLSRSIAETQERADANKLVFSKLFLDRNAQQKNLLYTEATMALNNILDDFKSKYCMDTDANGGLEGYCNSIMANPDEFYGKDIDYTRVFDTPLTLNVDFTDNSLTNDEQAVMALFHNISYMSPNYGTEDGKQIVKPDKSDDLQNMHQMNAVRQLVANTFANQVALKAKGNNKSATYMHNVIKGLGLSDADAKKLIGENPSYNAQMEVLTKKIYQDPEFYVNLYDTPQNVDRQKVAMLAIQLMQERDLLETYRRKEMLLSELLEMKLRQKQTPIDRAAASADE
;
A
#
# COMPACT_ATOMS: atom_id res chain seq x y z
N MET A 1 -16.40 -27.07 46.85
CA MET A 1 -17.72 -26.88 46.23
C MET A 1 -17.61 -27.26 44.76
N ASN A 2 -18.24 -28.39 44.40
CA ASN A 2 -18.80 -28.84 43.10
C ASN A 2 -17.98 -28.60 41.81
N LYS A 3 -17.73 -29.60 40.92
CA LYS A 3 -18.38 -30.90 40.71
C LYS A 3 -17.46 -31.82 39.89
N ILE A 4 -17.46 -33.09 40.29
CA ILE A 4 -16.99 -34.29 39.58
C ILE A 4 -18.19 -34.90 38.84
N MET A 5 -18.00 -35.44 37.62
CA MET A 5 -18.62 -36.68 37.07
C MET A 5 -18.34 -36.75 35.55
N ARG A 6 -17.60 -37.74 35.04
CA ARG A 6 -17.98 -39.15 34.73
C ARG A 6 -18.93 -39.30 33.54
N SER A 7 -18.41 -39.92 32.48
CA SER A 7 -19.01 -40.96 31.62
C SER A 7 -17.84 -41.51 30.79
N GLY A 8 -17.53 -42.81 30.71
CA GLY A 8 -18.35 -44.01 30.83
C GLY A 8 -18.15 -44.80 29.54
N ALA A 9 -17.46 -45.94 29.65
CA ALA A 9 -16.99 -46.79 28.57
C ALA A 9 -18.10 -47.41 27.70
N ILE A 10 -17.71 -47.95 26.52
CA ILE A 10 -18.05 -49.26 25.92
C ILE A 10 -17.91 -49.14 24.38
N LEU A 11 -17.02 -49.93 23.77
CA LEU A 11 -17.22 -50.72 22.53
C LEU A 11 -15.83 -51.26 22.11
N ALA A 12 -15.53 -52.52 22.38
CA ALA A 12 -15.87 -53.68 21.54
C ALA A 12 -14.78 -53.96 20.50
N SER A 13 -13.97 -54.95 20.86
CA SER A 13 -12.99 -55.66 20.07
C SER A 13 -13.60 -56.17 18.76
N ALA A 14 -13.14 -55.66 17.62
CA ALA A 14 -13.39 -56.24 16.31
C ALA A 14 -12.04 -56.59 15.67
N LEU A 15 -11.67 -57.86 15.87
CA LEU A 15 -10.56 -58.55 15.24
C LEU A 15 -10.87 -58.69 13.72
N MET A 16 -10.43 -57.75 12.89
CA MET A 16 -10.46 -57.92 11.44
C MET A 16 -9.23 -58.71 10.99
N MET A 17 -9.51 -59.89 10.44
CA MET A 17 -8.55 -60.74 9.74
C MET A 17 -7.95 -59.99 8.54
N LEU A 18 -6.64 -59.75 8.59
CA LEU A 18 -5.85 -59.45 7.40
C LEU A 18 -5.62 -60.75 6.63
N ALA A 19 -6.30 -60.90 5.49
CA ALA A 19 -5.93 -61.88 4.49
C ALA A 19 -4.58 -61.46 3.86
N PRO A 20 -3.64 -62.39 3.62
CA PRO A 20 -2.40 -62.09 2.91
C PRO A 20 -2.74 -61.80 1.45
N VAL A 21 -2.59 -60.54 1.03
CA VAL A 21 -2.55 -60.17 -0.39
C VAL A 21 -1.33 -60.86 -0.99
N SER A 22 -1.57 -61.73 -1.97
CA SER A 22 -0.56 -62.47 -2.69
C SER A 22 0.51 -61.53 -3.26
N SER A 23 1.74 -61.74 -2.83
CA SER A 23 2.96 -61.13 -3.36
C SER A 23 3.28 -61.68 -4.76
N ASN A 24 2.54 -61.24 -5.76
CA ASN A 24 2.94 -61.31 -7.16
C ASN A 24 3.05 -59.89 -7.71
N ALA A 25 3.86 -59.05 -7.05
CA ALA A 25 4.36 -57.83 -7.67
C ALA A 25 5.43 -58.26 -8.67
N THR A 26 5.10 -58.21 -9.95
CA THR A 26 6.13 -58.21 -11.01
C THR A 26 7.18 -57.17 -10.63
N PRO A 27 8.48 -57.52 -10.62
CA PRO A 27 9.53 -56.57 -10.28
C PRO A 27 9.39 -55.38 -11.23
N LEU A 28 8.93 -54.25 -10.67
CA LEU A 28 8.89 -53.00 -11.40
C LEU A 28 10.33 -52.71 -11.83
N PRO A 29 10.56 -52.43 -13.12
CA PRO A 29 11.90 -52.22 -13.60
C PRO A 29 12.58 -51.06 -12.86
N ASP A 30 13.79 -51.30 -12.32
CA ASP A 30 14.62 -50.31 -11.59
C ASP A 30 14.87 -49.00 -12.36
N TYR A 31 14.64 -48.97 -13.69
CA TYR A 31 14.99 -47.83 -14.55
C TYR A 31 14.08 -46.60 -14.41
N GLN A 32 13.11 -46.60 -13.49
CA GLN A 32 12.13 -45.51 -13.34
C GLN A 32 12.32 -44.67 -12.06
N GLN A 33 13.50 -44.74 -11.45
CA GLN A 33 13.85 -43.85 -10.34
C GLN A 33 14.45 -42.55 -10.89
N ALA A 34 14.01 -41.42 -10.34
CA ALA A 34 14.56 -40.10 -10.62
C ALA A 34 14.96 -39.41 -9.32
N THR A 35 15.94 -38.53 -9.39
CA THR A 35 16.33 -37.65 -8.28
C THR A 35 15.80 -36.26 -8.54
N LEU A 36 15.03 -35.74 -7.59
CA LEU A 36 14.52 -34.39 -7.58
C LEU A 36 15.50 -33.48 -6.81
N MET A 37 15.84 -32.35 -7.42
CA MET A 37 16.56 -31.25 -6.81
C MET A 37 15.65 -30.03 -6.77
N ILE A 38 15.49 -29.43 -5.59
CA ILE A 38 14.73 -28.19 -5.40
C ILE A 38 15.72 -27.15 -4.89
N SER A 39 15.92 -26.09 -5.65
CA SER A 39 16.74 -24.97 -5.23
C SER A 39 15.95 -23.68 -5.29
N GLY A 40 16.28 -22.71 -4.46
CA GLY A 40 15.71 -21.38 -4.60
C GLY A 40 16.59 -20.28 -4.07
N LEU A 41 16.22 -19.06 -4.41
CA LEU A 41 16.89 -17.80 -4.13
C LEU A 41 15.86 -16.78 -3.65
N GLY A 42 16.28 -15.82 -2.84
CA GLY A 42 15.47 -14.68 -2.45
C GLY A 42 14.83 -14.81 -1.05
N ILE A 43 15.32 -15.75 -0.25
CA ILE A 43 14.86 -15.99 1.12
C ILE A 43 15.75 -15.22 2.11
N PRO A 44 15.25 -14.75 3.28
CA PRO A 44 16.08 -14.11 4.28
C PRO A 44 17.27 -14.99 4.69
N PRO A 45 18.49 -14.44 4.82
CA PRO A 45 19.67 -15.22 5.17
C PRO A 45 19.47 -16.01 6.45
N LEU A 46 20.03 -17.23 6.52
CA LEU A 46 20.00 -18.11 7.69
C LEU A 46 18.61 -18.57 8.15
N SER A 47 17.55 -18.25 7.41
CA SER A 47 16.19 -18.68 7.75
C SER A 47 15.93 -20.13 7.31
N GLU A 48 15.02 -20.79 8.02
CA GLU A 48 14.67 -22.19 7.79
C GLU A 48 13.56 -22.32 6.75
N VAL A 49 13.80 -23.15 5.73
CA VAL A 49 12.85 -23.54 4.70
C VAL A 49 12.45 -24.97 4.97
N LYS A 50 11.14 -25.26 4.98
CA LYS A 50 10.64 -26.61 5.24
C LYS A 50 9.97 -27.16 3.99
N LEU A 51 10.26 -28.41 3.68
CA LEU A 51 9.65 -29.17 2.59
C LEU A 51 8.98 -30.41 3.18
N LEU A 52 7.67 -30.53 3.01
CA LEU A 52 6.94 -31.75 3.30
C LEU A 52 6.81 -32.56 2.01
N ALA A 53 7.34 -33.78 2.01
CA ALA A 53 7.14 -34.74 0.93
C ALA A 53 6.18 -35.84 1.41
N GLY A 54 4.95 -35.84 0.89
CA GLY A 54 3.88 -36.73 1.34
C GLY A 54 3.49 -36.56 2.81
N LYS A 55 2.85 -37.58 3.41
CA LYS A 55 2.19 -37.45 4.73
C LYS A 55 3.12 -37.44 5.96
N LYS A 56 4.42 -37.76 5.82
CA LYS A 56 5.28 -38.06 6.98
C LYS A 56 6.73 -37.56 6.90
N GLN A 57 7.20 -37.06 5.76
CA GLN A 57 8.61 -36.69 5.61
C GLN A 57 8.75 -35.17 5.58
N GLU A 58 9.21 -34.59 6.69
CA GLU A 58 9.61 -33.19 6.78
C GLU A 58 11.12 -33.09 6.59
N LEU A 59 11.53 -32.25 5.63
CA LEU A 59 12.91 -31.92 5.36
C LEU A 59 13.10 -30.43 5.63
N VAL A 60 14.19 -30.08 6.30
CA VAL A 60 14.50 -28.68 6.65
C VAL A 60 15.85 -28.33 6.05
N SER A 61 15.90 -27.22 5.32
CA SER A 61 17.13 -26.64 4.78
C SER A 61 17.27 -25.20 5.28
N LYS A 62 18.49 -24.77 5.59
CA LYS A 62 18.77 -23.39 6.00
C LYS A 62 19.28 -22.61 4.80
N ALA A 63 18.73 -21.41 4.60
CA ALA A 63 19.22 -20.51 3.59
C ALA A 63 20.66 -20.07 3.92
N ASP A 64 21.52 -19.97 2.91
CA ASP A 64 22.87 -19.44 3.05
C ASP A 64 22.88 -17.92 3.27
N LYS A 65 24.07 -17.31 3.27
CA LYS A 65 24.21 -15.85 3.44
C LYS A 65 23.61 -15.05 2.29
N ASP A 66 23.52 -15.66 1.10
CA ASP A 66 22.98 -15.05 -0.12
C ASP A 66 21.48 -15.34 -0.28
N GLY A 67 20.85 -15.98 0.70
CA GLY A 67 19.43 -16.32 0.67
C GLY A 67 19.10 -17.49 -0.26
N ARG A 68 20.07 -18.36 -0.57
CA ARG A 68 19.89 -19.58 -1.36
C ARG A 68 19.65 -20.78 -0.48
N PHE A 69 18.78 -21.67 -0.93
CA PHE A 69 18.54 -22.95 -0.28
C PHE A 69 18.48 -24.07 -1.33
N THR A 70 18.85 -25.28 -0.92
CA THR A 70 18.80 -26.46 -1.78
C THR A 70 18.33 -27.68 -1.00
N PHE A 71 17.45 -28.46 -1.62
CA PHE A 71 17.11 -29.84 -1.26
C PHE A 71 17.57 -30.74 -2.40
N SER A 72 18.49 -31.66 -2.11
CA SER A 72 19.06 -32.58 -3.09
C SER A 72 18.91 -34.03 -2.63
N GLY A 73 19.04 -34.99 -3.56
CA GLY A 73 18.98 -36.41 -3.24
C GLY A 73 17.57 -36.94 -2.95
N LEU A 74 16.52 -36.21 -3.36
CA LEU A 74 15.14 -36.67 -3.19
C LEU A 74 14.80 -37.70 -4.26
N GLN A 75 14.92 -38.98 -3.91
CA GLN A 75 14.58 -40.06 -4.84
C GLN A 75 13.08 -40.26 -4.89
N TYR A 76 12.53 -40.35 -6.10
CA TYR A 76 11.12 -40.66 -6.33
C TYR A 76 10.96 -41.53 -7.58
N TYR A 77 9.81 -42.17 -7.71
CA TYR A 77 9.45 -42.93 -8.89
C TYR A 77 8.79 -42.00 -9.91
N SER A 78 9.34 -41.90 -11.11
CA SER A 78 8.90 -40.91 -12.11
C SER A 78 7.45 -41.10 -12.58
N TYR A 79 6.87 -42.27 -12.38
CA TYR A 79 5.48 -42.62 -12.71
C TYR A 79 4.50 -42.45 -11.53
N ALA A 80 4.99 -42.22 -10.31
CA ALA A 80 4.14 -42.04 -9.14
C ALA A 80 3.79 -40.56 -8.95
N PRO A 81 2.53 -40.23 -8.57
CA PRO A 81 2.18 -38.86 -8.24
C PRO A 81 2.95 -38.41 -7.00
N LEU A 82 3.48 -37.19 -7.05
CA LEU A 82 4.27 -36.59 -5.97
C LEU A 82 3.55 -35.35 -5.45
N GLU A 83 3.37 -35.28 -4.15
CA GLU A 83 2.77 -34.13 -3.44
C GLU A 83 3.82 -33.52 -2.53
N LEU A 84 4.16 -32.25 -2.79
CA LEU A 84 5.17 -31.49 -2.06
C LEU A 84 4.52 -30.23 -1.49
N SER A 85 4.77 -29.92 -0.21
CA SER A 85 4.39 -28.65 0.39
C SER A 85 5.64 -27.90 0.86
N LEU A 86 5.89 -26.74 0.27
CA LEU A 86 7.03 -25.89 0.58
C LEU A 86 6.58 -24.72 1.46
N TYR A 87 7.18 -24.63 2.65
CA TYR A 87 6.96 -23.54 3.61
C TYR A 87 8.14 -22.59 3.56
N LEU A 88 7.87 -21.36 3.11
CA LEU A 88 8.85 -20.28 3.13
C LEU A 88 8.69 -19.45 4.41
N PRO A 89 9.79 -19.01 5.02
CA PRO A 89 9.76 -18.22 6.24
C PRO A 89 9.16 -16.84 6.00
N GLU A 90 8.76 -16.19 7.09
CA GLU A 90 8.27 -14.81 7.07
C GLU A 90 9.40 -13.86 6.67
N GLN A 91 9.19 -13.02 5.65
CA GLN A 91 10.17 -12.00 5.28
C GLN A 91 9.80 -10.72 6.05
N SER A 92 10.43 -10.54 7.21
CA SER A 92 10.26 -9.35 8.05
C SER A 92 11.55 -8.54 8.04
N THR A 93 11.46 -7.29 7.60
CA THR A 93 12.42 -6.23 7.95
C THR A 93 11.81 -5.36 9.03
N GLU A 94 12.56 -4.43 9.63
CA GLU A 94 12.02 -3.51 10.67
C GLU A 94 10.79 -2.73 10.18
N THR A 95 10.69 -2.48 8.88
CA THR A 95 9.67 -1.62 8.29
C THR A 95 8.63 -2.38 7.45
N ILE A 96 8.93 -3.59 6.99
CA ILE A 96 8.09 -4.35 6.04
C ILE A 96 7.87 -5.77 6.56
N ARG A 97 6.61 -6.20 6.68
CA ARG A 97 6.25 -7.59 7.00
C ARG A 97 5.58 -8.28 5.82
N VAL A 98 6.09 -9.45 5.45
CA VAL A 98 5.51 -10.36 4.46
C VAL A 98 5.07 -11.64 5.17
N LYS A 99 3.78 -11.97 5.11
CA LYS A 99 3.25 -13.21 5.71
C LYS A 99 3.95 -14.46 5.16
N ARG A 100 3.99 -15.52 5.97
CA ARG A 100 4.51 -16.84 5.57
C ARG A 100 3.85 -17.30 4.29
N THR A 101 4.67 -17.86 3.39
CA THR A 101 4.21 -18.38 2.10
C THR A 101 4.21 -19.90 2.14
N LEU A 102 3.10 -20.50 1.69
CA LEU A 102 2.91 -21.93 1.51
C LEU A 102 2.66 -22.21 0.02
N VAL A 103 3.42 -23.14 -0.55
CA VAL A 103 3.25 -23.59 -1.93
C VAL A 103 3.13 -25.11 -1.94
N ASP A 104 1.94 -25.60 -2.27
CA ASP A 104 1.65 -27.00 -2.54
C ASP A 104 1.81 -27.28 -4.02
N ILE A 105 2.52 -28.35 -4.33
CA ILE A 105 2.90 -28.77 -5.68
C ILE A 105 2.47 -30.22 -5.83
N ILE A 106 1.53 -30.43 -6.75
CA ILE A 106 1.05 -31.76 -7.10
C ILE A 106 1.56 -32.09 -8.50
N TYR A 107 2.48 -33.05 -8.55
CA TYR A 107 3.06 -33.57 -9.76
C TYR A 107 2.31 -34.84 -10.17
N ASN A 108 1.62 -34.81 -11.32
CA ASN A 108 0.93 -35.99 -11.85
C ASN A 108 1.56 -36.44 -13.17
N PRO A 109 2.42 -37.47 -13.15
CA PRO A 109 3.11 -37.92 -14.36
C PRO A 109 2.17 -38.60 -15.35
N SER A 110 1.10 -39.26 -14.88
CA SER A 110 0.13 -39.93 -15.75
C SER A 110 -0.70 -38.94 -16.56
N GLY A 111 -0.99 -37.78 -15.98
CA GLY A 111 -1.72 -36.70 -16.64
C GLY A 111 -0.84 -35.69 -17.37
N SER A 112 0.50 -35.81 -17.27
CA SER A 112 1.47 -34.82 -17.76
C SER A 112 1.13 -33.39 -17.33
N TYR A 113 0.76 -33.21 -16.06
CA TYR A 113 0.47 -31.89 -15.51
C TYR A 113 1.07 -31.68 -14.12
N MET A 114 1.28 -30.41 -13.80
CA MET A 114 1.66 -29.93 -12.48
C MET A 114 0.62 -28.91 -11.99
N GLU A 115 0.11 -29.12 -10.79
CA GLU A 115 -0.79 -28.18 -10.11
C GLU A 115 -0.02 -27.49 -8.98
N PHE A 116 -0.09 -26.16 -8.97
CA PHE A 116 0.52 -25.31 -7.96
C PHE A 116 -0.60 -24.57 -7.24
N LYS A 117 -0.75 -24.79 -5.94
CA LYS A 117 -1.71 -24.07 -5.11
C LYS A 117 -1.06 -23.65 -3.81
N GLY A 118 -1.69 -22.75 -3.07
CA GLY A 118 -1.18 -22.37 -1.77
C GLY A 118 -1.59 -20.97 -1.36
N ASN A 119 -0.84 -20.39 -0.43
CA ASN A 119 -1.08 -19.08 0.12
C ASN A 119 0.21 -18.25 0.10
N ILE A 120 0.20 -17.14 -0.64
CA ILE A 120 1.25 -16.11 -0.68
C ILE A 120 0.70 -14.81 -0.08
N ALA A 121 1.52 -13.77 0.06
CA ALA A 121 0.97 -12.48 0.55
C ALA A 121 -0.17 -11.98 -0.37
N PRO A 122 -1.22 -11.30 0.18
CA PRO A 122 -2.33 -10.78 -0.62
C PRO A 122 -1.86 -9.85 -1.73
N GLN A 123 -2.43 -10.00 -2.93
CA GLN A 123 -2.07 -9.23 -4.13
C GLN A 123 -0.65 -9.47 -4.65
N SER A 124 0.08 -10.45 -4.12
CA SER A 124 1.35 -10.91 -4.67
C SER A 124 1.14 -11.61 -6.00
N THR A 125 2.18 -11.60 -6.84
CA THR A 125 2.14 -12.28 -8.14
C THR A 125 3.00 -13.53 -8.11
N ILE A 126 2.46 -14.62 -8.62
CA ILE A 126 3.19 -15.87 -8.84
C ILE A 126 3.23 -16.17 -10.34
N ALA A 127 4.40 -16.54 -10.84
CA ALA A 127 4.61 -17.02 -12.19
C ALA A 127 5.23 -18.41 -12.15
N VAL A 128 4.71 -19.32 -12.95
CA VAL A 128 5.17 -20.70 -13.05
C VAL A 128 5.49 -21.01 -14.49
N ASN A 129 6.64 -21.63 -14.73
CA ASN A 129 7.03 -22.17 -16.02
C ASN A 129 7.42 -23.63 -15.86
N VAL A 130 6.83 -24.51 -16.68
CA VAL A 130 7.13 -25.94 -16.69
C VAL A 130 7.69 -26.33 -18.06
N ASP A 131 8.87 -26.94 -18.06
CA ASP A 131 9.64 -27.40 -19.22
C ASP A 131 9.85 -26.34 -20.31
N GLY A 132 9.80 -25.06 -19.93
CA GLY A 132 10.11 -23.97 -20.83
C GLY A 132 9.06 -23.60 -21.86
N GLN A 133 7.93 -24.30 -21.89
CA GLN A 133 6.99 -24.16 -22.98
C GLN A 133 5.98 -23.04 -22.77
N ARG A 134 5.47 -22.91 -21.53
CA ARG A 134 4.49 -21.89 -21.15
C ARG A 134 4.76 -21.39 -19.75
N ALA A 135 4.85 -20.06 -19.64
CA ALA A 135 4.83 -19.38 -18.36
C ALA A 135 3.40 -18.88 -18.12
N THR A 136 2.77 -19.35 -17.05
CA THR A 136 1.48 -18.84 -16.58
C THR A 136 1.69 -18.07 -15.30
N SER A 137 1.00 -16.95 -15.17
CA SER A 137 1.03 -16.14 -13.97
C SER A 137 -0.36 -15.86 -13.43
N ARG A 138 -0.44 -15.72 -12.11
CA ARG A 138 -1.64 -15.24 -11.42
C ARG A 138 -1.28 -14.29 -10.30
N ILE A 139 -2.24 -13.42 -10.00
CA ILE A 139 -2.23 -12.56 -8.81
C ILE A 139 -3.05 -13.29 -7.75
N SER A 140 -2.53 -13.37 -6.52
CA SER A 140 -3.27 -13.97 -5.42
C SER A 140 -4.53 -13.17 -5.07
N ASN A 141 -5.55 -13.85 -4.56
CA ASN A 141 -6.77 -13.19 -4.09
C ASN A 141 -6.52 -12.37 -2.80
N GLU A 142 -7.56 -11.73 -2.26
CA GLU A 142 -7.46 -10.95 -1.02
C GLU A 142 -7.00 -11.75 0.21
N LYS A 143 -7.20 -13.08 0.19
CA LYS A 143 -6.73 -14.01 1.22
C LYS A 143 -5.31 -14.53 0.98
N GLY A 144 -4.70 -14.20 -0.16
CA GLY A 144 -3.40 -14.71 -0.56
C GLY A 144 -3.43 -16.05 -1.30
N GLU A 145 -4.60 -16.62 -1.56
CA GLU A 145 -4.72 -17.93 -2.20
C GLU A 145 -4.51 -17.84 -3.72
N PHE A 146 -3.89 -18.87 -4.29
CA PHE A 146 -3.71 -19.03 -5.74
C PHE A 146 -3.82 -20.50 -6.15
N GLU A 147 -4.14 -20.72 -7.42
CA GLU A 147 -4.14 -22.03 -8.08
C GLU A 147 -3.73 -21.85 -9.54
N ILE A 148 -2.74 -22.64 -9.99
CA ILE A 148 -2.21 -22.67 -11.35
C ILE A 148 -2.09 -24.14 -11.76
N LEU A 149 -2.68 -24.50 -12.89
CA LEU A 149 -2.57 -25.83 -13.49
C LEU A 149 -1.82 -25.71 -14.82
N GLU A 150 -0.66 -26.36 -14.91
CA GLU A 150 0.14 -26.39 -16.13
C GLU A 150 0.26 -27.80 -16.68
N SER A 151 0.02 -27.97 -17.98
CA SER A 151 0.21 -29.23 -18.69
C SER A 151 1.45 -29.17 -19.56
N THR A 152 2.28 -30.21 -19.52
CA THR A 152 3.47 -30.32 -20.37
C THR A 152 3.19 -31.31 -21.51
N PRO A 153 3.58 -31.00 -22.76
CA PRO A 153 3.50 -31.98 -23.84
C PRO A 153 4.69 -32.96 -23.83
N LEU A 154 5.79 -32.59 -23.15
CA LEU A 154 6.91 -33.47 -22.85
C LEU A 154 6.50 -34.30 -21.64
N GLY A 155 6.22 -35.59 -21.84
CA GLY A 155 5.69 -36.46 -20.80
C GLY A 155 6.55 -36.40 -19.52
N LEU A 156 5.89 -36.12 -18.40
CA LEU A 156 6.52 -36.02 -17.08
C LEU A 156 7.07 -37.37 -16.56
N SER A 157 6.72 -38.47 -17.21
CA SER A 157 7.15 -39.84 -16.86
C SER A 157 8.65 -40.09 -17.04
N ASP A 158 9.33 -39.29 -17.87
CA ASP A 158 10.72 -39.55 -18.27
C ASP A 158 11.71 -39.05 -17.21
N GLY A 159 11.22 -38.40 -16.16
CA GLY A 159 12.01 -37.93 -15.03
C GLY A 159 12.98 -36.80 -15.39
N THR A 160 12.77 -36.11 -16.52
CA THR A 160 13.60 -34.99 -17.03
C THR A 160 12.86 -33.64 -16.99
N SER A 161 11.93 -33.48 -16.06
CA SER A 161 11.13 -32.26 -15.92
C SER A 161 11.90 -31.15 -15.19
N VAL A 162 11.73 -29.92 -15.67
CA VAL A 162 12.23 -28.71 -15.04
C VAL A 162 11.07 -27.74 -14.84
N ALA A 163 10.80 -27.36 -13.60
CA ALA A 163 9.82 -26.32 -13.31
C ALA A 163 10.48 -25.15 -12.59
N SER A 164 10.01 -23.93 -12.84
CA SER A 164 10.43 -22.74 -12.11
C SER A 164 9.22 -21.99 -11.61
N ILE A 165 9.27 -21.55 -10.36
CA ILE A 165 8.27 -20.71 -9.70
C ILE A 165 8.96 -19.41 -9.32
N ASN A 166 8.35 -18.28 -9.66
CA ASN A 166 8.78 -16.97 -9.21
C ASN A 166 7.64 -16.29 -8.45
N ILE A 167 7.89 -15.96 -7.19
CA ILE A 167 6.93 -15.32 -6.28
C ILE A 167 7.43 -13.92 -6.00
N SER A 168 6.71 -12.91 -6.49
CA SER A 168 6.98 -11.51 -6.18
C SER A 168 6.04 -11.06 -5.07
N ASN A 169 6.56 -11.03 -3.84
CA ASN A 169 5.77 -10.71 -2.66
C ASN A 169 5.61 -9.19 -2.47
N LEU A 170 4.42 -8.76 -2.04
CA LEU A 170 4.18 -7.41 -1.56
C LEU A 170 4.13 -7.41 -0.03
N GLY A 171 5.08 -6.72 0.59
CA GLY A 171 5.09 -6.50 2.03
C GLY A 171 4.28 -5.28 2.43
N GLU A 172 3.75 -5.27 3.64
CA GLU A 172 3.06 -4.11 4.19
C GLU A 172 4.03 -3.24 4.99
N ALA A 173 4.21 -1.99 4.59
CA ALA A 173 4.94 -0.99 5.35
C ALA A 173 4.04 -0.36 6.41
N CYS A 174 4.58 -0.14 7.61
CA CYS A 174 3.79 0.16 8.81
C CYS A 174 2.99 1.49 8.80
N CYS A 175 3.24 2.48 7.91
CA CYS A 175 2.55 3.78 7.99
C CYS A 175 2.70 4.69 6.74
N PRO A 176 1.64 5.00 5.96
CA PRO A 176 0.36 4.28 5.84
C PRO A 176 0.57 2.88 5.23
N LYS A 177 -0.47 2.01 5.18
CA LYS A 177 -0.43 0.63 4.63
C LYS A 177 0.01 0.60 3.16
N MET A 178 1.27 0.87 2.89
CA MET A 178 1.86 0.85 1.57
C MET A 178 2.33 -0.57 1.30
N ARG A 179 1.93 -1.09 0.15
CA ARG A 179 2.42 -2.36 -0.39
C ARG A 179 3.77 -2.07 -1.04
N VAL A 180 4.85 -2.56 -0.44
CA VAL A 180 6.21 -2.40 -0.98
C VAL A 180 6.64 -3.74 -1.59
N PRO A 181 7.14 -3.76 -2.84
CA PRO A 181 7.67 -4.99 -3.42
C PRO A 181 8.88 -5.45 -2.61
N VAL A 182 8.88 -6.74 -2.26
CA VAL A 182 10.01 -7.41 -1.62
C VAL A 182 10.75 -8.22 -2.68
N MET A 183 12.03 -8.52 -2.42
CA MET A 183 12.86 -9.28 -3.33
C MET A 183 12.15 -10.59 -3.73
N PRO A 184 12.02 -10.88 -5.04
CA PRO A 184 11.27 -12.05 -5.50
C PRO A 184 11.96 -13.35 -5.07
N VAL A 185 11.14 -14.34 -4.68
CA VAL A 185 11.60 -15.70 -4.39
C VAL A 185 11.52 -16.51 -5.67
N GLN A 186 12.68 -17.02 -6.12
CA GLN A 186 12.77 -17.92 -7.26
C GLN A 186 12.99 -19.34 -6.74
N ILE A 187 12.23 -20.30 -7.25
CA ILE A 187 12.33 -21.72 -6.90
C ILE A 187 12.42 -22.51 -8.19
N SER A 188 13.42 -23.37 -8.32
CA SER A 188 13.60 -24.26 -9.45
C SER A 188 13.54 -25.72 -9.00
N PHE A 189 12.78 -26.51 -9.72
CA PHE A 189 12.64 -27.95 -9.60
C PHE A 189 13.36 -28.56 -10.80
N SER A 190 14.29 -29.46 -10.55
CA SER A 190 14.96 -30.22 -11.60
C SER A 190 14.87 -31.70 -11.23
N SER A 191 14.29 -32.48 -12.12
CA SER A 191 14.30 -33.93 -12.03
C SER A 191 15.37 -34.49 -12.97
N ILE A 192 16.20 -35.42 -12.45
CA ILE A 192 17.22 -36.11 -13.23
C ILE A 192 16.99 -37.63 -13.11
N PRO A 193 16.83 -38.36 -14.21
CA PRO A 193 16.66 -39.82 -14.16
C PRO A 193 17.95 -40.47 -13.67
N LEU A 194 17.84 -41.45 -12.76
CA LEU A 194 18.97 -42.26 -12.33
C LEU A 194 19.28 -43.27 -13.43
N LYS A 195 20.28 -42.97 -14.27
CA LYS A 195 20.84 -43.99 -15.16
C LYS A 195 21.47 -45.08 -14.29
N LYS A 196 21.01 -46.32 -14.43
CA LYS A 196 21.72 -47.48 -13.88
C LYS A 196 23.12 -47.43 -14.49
N THR A 197 24.14 -47.22 -13.66
CA THR A 197 25.52 -47.47 -14.06
C THR A 197 25.51 -48.92 -14.49
N ASP A 198 25.67 -49.19 -15.78
CA ASP A 198 25.81 -50.56 -16.25
C ASP A 198 27.01 -51.13 -15.50
N GLU A 199 26.75 -51.91 -14.44
CA GLU A 199 27.72 -52.82 -13.89
C GLU A 199 28.18 -53.64 -15.08
N THR A 200 29.42 -53.40 -15.50
CA THR A 200 30.12 -54.12 -16.53
C THR A 200 29.81 -55.60 -16.38
N GLN A 201 28.87 -56.11 -17.19
CA GLN A 201 28.62 -57.54 -17.30
C GLN A 201 29.94 -58.16 -17.73
N GLY A 202 30.50 -58.96 -16.83
CA GLY A 202 31.66 -59.77 -17.12
C GLY A 202 31.42 -60.69 -18.31
N GLY A 203 32.49 -60.88 -19.09
CA GLY A 203 32.68 -62.04 -19.95
C GLY A 203 31.61 -62.28 -21.01
N TYR A 204 31.75 -61.64 -22.16
CA TYR A 204 31.24 -62.21 -23.41
C TYR A 204 31.91 -63.58 -23.62
N LYS A 205 31.16 -64.67 -23.38
CA LYS A 205 31.46 -65.96 -24.01
C LYS A 205 30.95 -65.90 -25.44
N GLU A 206 31.90 -66.03 -26.35
CA GLU A 206 31.73 -66.13 -27.78
C GLU A 206 30.74 -67.26 -28.14
N PRO A 207 29.62 -66.97 -28.83
CA PRO A 207 28.77 -68.02 -29.38
C PRO A 207 29.40 -68.59 -30.64
N GLU A 208 29.80 -69.86 -30.55
CA GLU A 208 30.21 -70.68 -31.68
C GLU A 208 29.02 -70.89 -32.65
N ASN A 209 29.28 -70.60 -33.93
CA ASN A 209 28.58 -71.11 -35.11
C ASN A 209 27.07 -70.82 -35.28
N ALA A 210 26.76 -69.66 -35.88
CA ALA A 210 25.52 -69.47 -36.64
C ALA A 210 25.81 -69.02 -38.08
N LYS A 211 25.33 -69.82 -39.05
CA LYS A 211 25.53 -69.65 -40.50
C LYS A 211 24.88 -68.35 -41.02
N PRO A 212 25.48 -67.65 -42.00
CA PRO A 212 24.96 -66.39 -42.52
C PRO A 212 23.73 -66.61 -43.42
N THR A 213 22.63 -65.95 -43.08
CA THR A 213 21.44 -65.85 -43.93
C THR A 213 21.52 -64.54 -44.73
N LYS A 214 21.45 -64.64 -46.06
CA LYS A 214 21.53 -63.52 -47.00
C LYS A 214 20.38 -62.54 -46.81
N SER A 215 20.67 -61.27 -46.53
CA SER A 215 19.71 -60.16 -46.62
C SER A 215 19.79 -59.46 -47.98
N ARG A 216 18.61 -59.10 -48.50
CA ARG A 216 18.36 -58.39 -49.76
C ARG A 216 18.79 -56.93 -49.67
N TYR A 217 19.44 -56.44 -50.72
CA TYR A 217 19.69 -55.02 -50.96
C TYR A 217 18.38 -54.29 -51.29
N LEU A 218 18.13 -53.17 -50.62
CA LEU A 218 17.17 -52.15 -51.01
C LEU A 218 17.81 -51.22 -52.05
N GLN A 219 17.14 -51.06 -53.18
CA GLN A 219 17.53 -50.17 -54.27
C GLN A 219 17.25 -48.70 -53.92
N VAL A 220 18.21 -47.84 -54.27
CA VAL A 220 18.07 -46.38 -54.32
C VAL A 220 17.55 -45.99 -55.72
N PRO A 221 16.54 -45.11 -55.86
CA PRO A 221 16.22 -44.53 -57.15
C PRO A 221 17.10 -43.31 -57.44
N GLU A 222 17.64 -43.32 -58.66
CA GLU A 222 18.42 -42.29 -59.32
C GLU A 222 17.49 -41.38 -60.17
N ASN A 223 17.95 -40.16 -60.45
CA ASN A 223 17.44 -39.12 -61.38
C ASN A 223 16.61 -37.98 -60.78
N ALA A 224 17.15 -36.75 -60.76
CA ALA A 224 17.11 -35.84 -61.92
C ALA A 224 17.74 -34.47 -61.59
N LYS A 225 18.76 -34.12 -62.38
CA LYS A 225 19.20 -32.75 -62.71
C LYS A 225 18.06 -32.01 -63.44
N GLU A 226 17.98 -30.71 -63.69
CA GLU A 226 18.85 -29.55 -63.75
C GLU A 226 17.86 -28.38 -63.98
N ASP A 227 18.12 -27.17 -63.48
CA ASP A 227 18.04 -25.95 -64.31
C ASP A 227 18.45 -24.72 -63.50
N ALA A 228 19.47 -24.06 -64.03
CA ALA A 228 20.05 -22.81 -63.56
C ALA A 228 19.63 -21.65 -64.47
N LYS A 229 19.50 -20.44 -63.89
CA LYS A 229 19.94 -19.11 -64.43
C LYS A 229 19.48 -18.02 -63.46
N GLN A 230 20.39 -17.39 -62.72
CA GLN A 230 21.03 -16.10 -63.02
C GLN A 230 20.07 -14.91 -63.16
N TYR A 231 20.15 -13.94 -62.23
CA TYR A 231 20.46 -12.53 -62.53
C TYR A 231 20.84 -11.76 -61.25
N ASN A 232 22.01 -11.12 -61.30
CA ASN A 232 22.48 -10.11 -60.34
C ASN A 232 21.88 -8.74 -60.65
N ALA A 233 21.58 -7.92 -59.64
CA ALA A 233 21.91 -6.48 -59.57
C ALA A 233 21.33 -5.80 -58.32
N ALA A 234 22.18 -5.12 -57.56
CA ALA A 234 21.87 -3.88 -56.84
C ALA A 234 22.62 -2.73 -57.57
N PRO A 235 22.54 -1.43 -57.20
CA PRO A 235 21.69 -0.74 -56.21
C PRO A 235 21.06 0.57 -56.77
N GLN A 236 20.26 1.31 -55.98
CA GLN A 236 20.39 2.78 -55.79
C GLN A 236 19.29 3.41 -54.92
N GLN A 237 19.71 4.40 -54.14
CA GLN A 237 18.91 5.32 -53.32
C GLN A 237 18.29 6.43 -54.19
N THR A 238 17.09 6.90 -53.83
CA THR A 238 16.70 8.33 -53.85
C THR A 238 15.46 8.58 -52.99
N LEU A 239 15.52 9.64 -52.17
CA LEU A 239 14.37 10.32 -51.55
C LEU A 239 13.49 10.99 -52.63
N PRO A 240 12.22 11.31 -52.32
CA PRO A 240 11.95 12.71 -51.94
C PRO A 240 10.90 12.90 -50.83
N ILE A 241 10.97 14.12 -50.28
CA ILE A 241 10.09 14.79 -49.33
C ILE A 241 8.75 15.14 -50.01
N GLU A 242 7.59 14.96 -49.34
CA GLU A 242 6.54 16.00 -49.27
C GLU A 242 5.45 15.73 -48.22
N LYS A 243 4.82 16.83 -47.78
CA LYS A 243 3.95 17.03 -46.62
C LYS A 243 2.47 16.69 -46.89
N ASN A 244 1.73 16.59 -45.78
CA ASN A 244 0.27 16.66 -45.53
C ASN A 244 -0.25 15.31 -45.00
N GLY A 245 -1.04 15.19 -43.93
CA GLY A 245 -1.74 16.12 -43.05
C GLY A 245 -2.82 15.29 -42.34
N GLY A 246 -2.82 15.29 -41.01
CA GLY A 246 -3.91 14.87 -40.10
C GLY A 246 -4.61 13.53 -40.32
N LYS A 247 -4.34 12.54 -39.44
CA LYS A 247 -5.35 11.75 -38.70
C LYS A 247 -4.69 10.71 -37.77
N GLU A 248 -5.20 10.70 -36.54
CA GLU A 248 -5.12 9.67 -35.48
C GLU A 248 -4.02 8.61 -35.60
N SER A 249 -2.95 8.81 -34.83
CA SER A 249 -1.97 7.79 -34.51
C SER A 249 -2.55 6.76 -33.55
N GLN A 250 -3.13 5.69 -34.11
CA GLN A 250 -3.01 4.37 -33.49
C GLN A 250 -1.52 4.00 -33.49
N GLU A 251 -0.94 3.96 -32.29
CA GLU A 251 0.43 3.55 -32.06
C GLU A 251 0.60 2.07 -32.48
N LYS A 252 0.97 1.87 -33.74
CA LYS A 252 1.42 0.55 -34.22
C LYS A 252 2.69 0.20 -33.44
N GLU A 253 2.58 -0.84 -32.61
CA GLU A 253 3.73 -1.50 -31.99
C GLU A 253 4.86 -1.66 -33.01
N LYS A 254 5.94 -0.90 -32.81
CA LYS A 254 7.21 -1.16 -33.49
C LYS A 254 7.67 -2.53 -33.03
N LYS A 255 7.43 -3.56 -33.84
CA LYS A 255 8.10 -4.85 -33.70
C LYS A 255 9.59 -4.59 -33.66
N SER A 256 10.21 -4.78 -32.50
CA SER A 256 11.66 -4.76 -32.38
C SER A 256 12.23 -5.73 -33.41
N PRO A 257 13.27 -5.36 -34.18
CA PRO A 257 13.93 -6.30 -35.06
C PRO A 257 14.39 -7.48 -34.20
N ALA A 258 13.84 -8.66 -34.48
CA ALA A 258 14.33 -9.89 -33.87
C ALA A 258 15.83 -9.98 -34.21
N PRO A 259 16.71 -10.29 -33.24
CA PRO A 259 18.11 -10.48 -33.54
C PRO A 259 18.22 -11.61 -34.56
N TYR A 260 18.72 -11.29 -35.76
CA TYR A 260 19.03 -12.30 -36.75
C TYR A 260 20.24 -13.07 -36.23
N MET A 261 20.06 -14.38 -36.02
CA MET A 261 21.20 -15.26 -35.75
C MET A 261 22.07 -15.30 -37.01
N VAL A 262 23.30 -14.81 -36.88
CA VAL A 262 24.35 -15.10 -37.85
C VAL A 262 24.70 -16.58 -37.67
N LEU A 263 24.23 -17.42 -38.59
CA LEU A 263 24.69 -18.79 -38.74
C LEU A 263 26.17 -18.72 -39.13
N GLY A 264 27.06 -18.85 -38.14
CA GLY A 264 28.46 -19.16 -38.41
C GLY A 264 28.53 -20.60 -38.89
N GLU A 265 28.90 -20.81 -40.16
CA GLU A 265 29.29 -22.12 -40.64
C GLU A 265 30.62 -22.49 -39.96
N SER A 266 30.61 -23.51 -39.09
CA SER A 266 31.84 -24.16 -38.67
C SER A 266 32.16 -25.29 -39.65
N GLU A 267 33.08 -25.02 -40.58
CA GLU A 267 33.76 -26.06 -41.33
C GLU A 267 34.64 -26.83 -40.33
N ILE A 268 34.30 -28.09 -40.08
CA ILE A 268 35.13 -29.01 -39.31
C ILE A 268 35.91 -29.83 -40.34
N GLU A 269 37.21 -29.56 -40.48
CA GLU A 269 38.12 -30.44 -41.21
C GLU A 269 38.23 -31.77 -40.45
N LEU A 270 37.65 -32.83 -41.03
CA LEU A 270 37.83 -34.21 -40.58
C LEU A 270 39.23 -34.69 -41.00
N ASN A 271 40.21 -34.54 -40.10
CA ASN A 271 41.55 -35.06 -40.34
C ASN A 271 41.61 -36.52 -39.88
N ILE A 272 41.33 -37.45 -40.81
CA ILE A 272 41.36 -38.89 -40.55
C ILE A 272 42.80 -39.38 -40.73
N ASP A 273 43.55 -39.48 -39.63
CA ASP A 273 44.84 -40.16 -39.64
C ASP A 273 44.63 -41.69 -39.72
N VAL A 274 45.07 -42.29 -40.83
CA VAL A 274 45.00 -43.74 -41.05
C VAL A 274 46.32 -44.38 -40.59
N PRO A 275 46.36 -45.08 -39.45
CA PRO A 275 47.60 -45.70 -38.97
C PRO A 275 47.97 -46.91 -39.83
N THR A 276 49.21 -46.94 -40.30
CA THR A 276 49.82 -48.10 -40.97
C THR A 276 50.07 -49.20 -39.95
N ALA A 277 49.54 -50.40 -40.24
CA ALA A 277 49.37 -51.49 -39.29
C ALA A 277 50.67 -52.24 -38.95
N THR A 278 50.89 -52.50 -37.66
CA THR A 278 51.58 -53.70 -37.16
C THR A 278 50.82 -54.32 -35.98
N MET A 279 50.22 -55.47 -36.27
CA MET A 279 49.68 -56.55 -35.42
C MET A 279 48.90 -56.26 -34.11
N ALA A 280 47.65 -56.76 -34.12
CA ALA A 280 46.86 -57.31 -33.02
C ALA A 280 46.26 -56.38 -31.95
N ASN A 281 45.85 -55.15 -32.32
CA ASN A 281 44.81 -54.43 -31.58
C ASN A 281 43.54 -54.36 -32.43
N PHE A 282 42.38 -54.69 -31.84
CA PHE A 282 41.05 -54.61 -32.47
C PHE A 282 40.83 -53.26 -33.19
N GLU A 283 41.41 -52.19 -32.65
CA GLU A 283 41.38 -50.84 -33.22
C GLU A 283 42.06 -50.68 -34.59
N ALA A 284 43.01 -51.55 -34.95
CA ALA A 284 43.69 -51.53 -36.24
C ALA A 284 42.99 -52.38 -37.32
N THR A 285 41.88 -53.03 -36.98
CA THR A 285 41.04 -53.75 -37.96
C THR A 285 40.07 -52.78 -38.64
N TRP A 286 39.61 -53.11 -39.85
CA TRP A 286 38.61 -52.30 -40.56
C TRP A 286 37.34 -52.07 -39.72
N VAL A 287 36.96 -53.04 -38.89
CA VAL A 287 35.84 -52.93 -37.95
C VAL A 287 36.12 -51.90 -36.85
N GLY A 288 37.35 -51.87 -36.30
CA GLY A 288 37.79 -50.87 -35.33
C GLY A 288 37.84 -49.45 -35.91
N GLY A 289 38.29 -49.31 -37.17
CA GLY A 289 38.28 -48.04 -37.90
C GLY A 289 36.87 -47.53 -38.16
N TYR A 290 35.95 -48.38 -38.62
CA TYR A 290 34.54 -48.03 -38.78
C TYR A 290 33.88 -47.65 -37.45
N LYS A 291 34.23 -48.34 -36.35
CA LYS A 291 33.75 -47.96 -35.02
C LYS A 291 34.22 -46.55 -34.63
N LYS A 292 35.50 -46.23 -34.78
CA LYS A 292 36.03 -44.88 -34.49
C LYS A 292 35.36 -43.79 -35.34
N LEU A 293 35.21 -44.02 -36.64
CA LEU A 293 34.52 -43.07 -37.52
C LEU A 293 33.03 -42.91 -37.14
N THR A 294 32.36 -44.01 -36.78
CA THR A 294 30.97 -43.96 -36.33
C THR A 294 30.83 -43.24 -34.97
N ASP A 295 31.78 -43.45 -34.05
CA ASP A 295 31.80 -42.79 -32.76
C ASP A 295 32.08 -41.28 -32.89
N GLU A 296 32.98 -40.86 -33.79
CA GLU A 296 33.22 -39.44 -34.09
C GLU A 296 32.01 -38.78 -34.76
N VAL A 297 31.41 -39.40 -35.77
CA VAL A 297 30.20 -38.89 -36.42
C VAL A 297 29.04 -38.83 -35.42
N ARG A 298 28.89 -39.84 -34.56
CA ARG A 298 27.89 -39.84 -33.49
C ARG A 298 28.16 -38.72 -32.49
N ALA A 299 29.40 -38.52 -32.06
CA ALA A 299 29.78 -37.43 -31.16
C ALA A 299 29.49 -36.05 -31.78
N ALA A 300 29.78 -35.87 -33.07
CA ALA A 300 29.48 -34.63 -33.79
C ALA A 300 27.97 -34.36 -33.92
N ILE A 301 27.17 -35.38 -34.25
CA ILE A 301 25.71 -35.27 -34.34
C ILE A 301 25.11 -34.99 -32.95
N VAL A 302 25.54 -35.72 -31.92
CA VAL A 302 25.07 -35.53 -30.54
C VAL A 302 25.48 -34.15 -30.02
N GLY A 303 26.70 -33.69 -30.32
CA GLY A 303 27.17 -32.35 -29.95
C GLY A 303 26.34 -31.23 -30.57
N ARG A 304 25.99 -31.35 -31.86
CA ARG A 304 25.09 -30.39 -32.53
C ARG A 304 23.68 -30.40 -31.92
N ALA A 305 23.14 -31.59 -31.63
CA ALA A 305 21.84 -31.72 -30.97
C ALA A 305 21.84 -31.11 -29.57
N MET A 306 22.92 -31.29 -28.79
CA MET A 306 23.09 -30.66 -27.47
C MET A 306 23.13 -29.13 -27.57
N MET A 307 23.87 -28.57 -28.54
CA MET A 307 23.91 -27.12 -28.76
C MET A 307 22.53 -26.56 -29.13
N ILE A 308 21.80 -27.21 -30.05
CA ILE A 308 20.43 -26.80 -30.41
C ILE A 308 19.50 -26.88 -29.19
N GLY A 309 19.60 -27.95 -28.41
CA GLY A 309 18.85 -28.11 -27.16
C GLY A 309 19.11 -26.98 -26.17
N ALA A 310 20.39 -26.63 -25.96
CA ALA A 310 20.78 -25.51 -25.09
C ALA A 310 20.23 -24.15 -25.58
N PHE A 311 20.17 -23.91 -26.89
CA PHE A 311 19.56 -22.69 -27.43
C PHE A 311 18.04 -22.65 -27.24
N ILE A 312 17.34 -23.78 -27.40
CA ILE A 312 15.89 -23.86 -27.17
C ILE A 312 15.58 -23.63 -25.70
N ASP A 313 16.35 -24.23 -24.80
CA ASP A 313 16.20 -24.06 -23.36
C ASP A 313 16.48 -22.61 -22.94
N GLY A 314 17.60 -22.03 -23.39
CA GLY A 314 17.93 -20.62 -23.14
C GLY A 314 16.88 -19.64 -23.67
N ARG A 315 16.26 -19.93 -24.83
CA ARG A 315 15.14 -19.11 -25.35
C ARG A 315 13.92 -19.18 -24.44
N SER A 316 13.59 -20.37 -23.96
CA SER A 316 12.49 -20.62 -23.03
C SER A 316 12.68 -19.87 -21.71
N GLU A 317 13.90 -19.92 -21.17
CA GLU A 317 14.27 -19.27 -19.92
C GLU A 317 14.18 -17.74 -20.07
N LEU A 318 14.75 -17.18 -21.14
CA LEU A 318 14.68 -15.76 -21.44
C LEU A 318 13.23 -15.28 -21.67
N ALA A 319 12.39 -16.08 -22.33
CA ALA A 319 10.98 -15.76 -22.51
C ALA A 319 10.28 -15.66 -21.15
N SER A 320 10.55 -16.59 -20.25
CA SER A 320 9.97 -16.60 -18.90
C SER A 320 10.43 -15.42 -18.06
N LEU A 321 11.74 -15.11 -18.09
CA LEU A 321 12.29 -13.92 -17.44
C LEU A 321 11.66 -12.63 -17.98
N SER A 322 11.41 -12.54 -19.29
CA SER A 322 10.76 -11.37 -19.89
C SER A 322 9.31 -11.18 -19.42
N VAL A 323 8.55 -12.28 -19.26
CA VAL A 323 7.18 -12.24 -18.74
C VAL A 323 7.18 -11.77 -17.30
N ILE A 324 8.08 -12.29 -16.47
CA ILE A 324 8.26 -11.88 -15.08
C ILE A 324 8.60 -10.38 -14.99
N GLN A 325 9.54 -9.91 -15.82
CA GLN A 325 9.92 -8.49 -15.86
C GLN A 325 8.74 -7.59 -16.23
N ARG A 326 7.92 -8.00 -17.21
CA ARG A 326 6.71 -7.25 -17.59
C ARG A 326 5.68 -7.21 -16.48
N LEU A 327 5.45 -8.33 -15.78
CA LEU A 327 4.51 -8.39 -14.66
C LEU A 327 4.99 -7.54 -13.49
N ASN A 328 6.29 -7.57 -13.19
CA ASN A 328 6.90 -6.73 -12.14
C ASN A 328 6.84 -5.25 -12.50
N ALA A 329 7.12 -4.88 -13.75
CA ALA A 329 6.96 -3.50 -14.20
C ALA A 329 5.49 -3.05 -14.12
N GLY A 330 4.55 -3.92 -14.49
CA GLY A 330 3.12 -3.66 -14.36
C GLY A 330 2.65 -3.51 -12.91
N SER A 331 3.15 -4.35 -12.00
CA SER A 331 2.81 -4.27 -10.57
C SER A 331 3.41 -3.00 -9.94
N ILE A 332 4.67 -2.67 -10.24
CA ILE A 332 5.29 -1.42 -9.78
C ILE A 332 4.50 -0.22 -10.31
N LYS A 333 4.15 -0.18 -11.60
CA LYS A 333 3.36 0.92 -12.18
C LYS A 333 2.00 1.10 -11.47
N ASN A 334 1.33 0.00 -11.12
CA ASN A 334 -0.02 0.05 -10.55
C ASN A 334 -0.02 0.27 -9.02
N TYR A 335 1.01 -0.19 -8.29
CA TYR A 335 1.03 -0.20 -6.83
C TYR A 335 2.05 0.75 -6.20
N HIS A 336 3.04 1.25 -6.95
CA HIS A 336 3.98 2.24 -6.44
C HIS A 336 3.24 3.55 -6.13
N VAL A 337 3.31 3.98 -4.87
CA VAL A 337 2.58 5.15 -4.38
C VAL A 337 3.40 6.41 -4.67
N SER A 338 2.76 7.44 -5.23
CA SER A 338 3.38 8.76 -5.46
C SER A 338 3.64 9.48 -4.13
N ASP A 339 4.68 10.33 -4.07
CA ASP A 339 4.96 11.17 -2.89
C ASP A 339 3.76 12.06 -2.51
N GLN A 340 3.00 12.58 -3.50
CA GLN A 340 1.83 13.41 -3.23
C GLN A 340 0.73 12.70 -2.42
N ILE A 341 0.48 11.42 -2.69
CA ILE A 341 -0.48 10.64 -1.90
C ILE A 341 0.00 10.54 -0.45
N CYS A 342 1.29 10.35 -0.25
CA CYS A 342 1.91 10.35 1.08
C CYS A 342 1.82 11.72 1.75
N ARG A 343 1.96 12.83 0.99
CA ARG A 343 1.75 14.20 1.50
C ARG A 343 0.33 14.38 2.01
N PHE A 344 -0.70 14.06 1.21
CA PHE A 344 -2.09 14.12 1.65
C PHE A 344 -2.34 13.30 2.92
N GLY A 345 -1.88 12.04 2.92
CA GLY A 345 -2.06 11.14 4.06
C GLY A 345 -1.28 11.56 5.32
N THR A 346 -0.20 12.32 5.19
CA THR A 346 0.60 12.82 6.33
C THR A 346 0.02 14.13 6.88
N LEU A 347 -0.41 15.03 5.99
CA LEU A 347 -1.07 16.28 6.35
C LEU A 347 -2.44 16.02 7.01
N SER A 348 -3.12 14.92 6.67
CA SER A 348 -4.41 14.57 7.26
C SER A 348 -4.35 13.91 8.64
N ARG A 349 -3.16 13.50 9.12
CA ARG A 349 -3.03 12.70 10.37
C ARG A 349 -3.50 13.44 11.62
N SER A 350 -3.30 14.76 11.68
CA SER A 350 -3.63 15.57 12.86
C SER A 350 -5.07 16.09 12.87
N ILE A 351 -5.83 15.99 11.77
CA ILE A 351 -7.11 16.68 11.65
C ILE A 351 -8.13 16.16 12.68
N ALA A 352 -8.27 14.84 12.78
CA ALA A 352 -9.28 14.24 13.66
C ALA A 352 -9.03 14.60 15.14
N GLU A 353 -7.79 14.53 15.59
CA GLU A 353 -7.42 14.88 16.97
C GLU A 353 -7.52 16.39 17.23
N THR A 354 -7.22 17.21 16.22
CA THR A 354 -7.39 18.66 16.32
C THR A 354 -8.87 19.04 16.37
N GLN A 355 -9.73 18.33 15.63
CA GLN A 355 -11.18 18.49 15.70
C GLN A 355 -11.72 18.08 17.08
N GLU A 356 -11.26 16.97 17.64
CA GLU A 356 -11.67 16.53 18.98
C GLU A 356 -11.31 17.57 20.06
N ARG A 357 -10.10 18.16 19.96
CA ARG A 357 -9.69 19.28 20.83
C ARG A 357 -10.54 20.53 20.62
N ALA A 358 -10.85 20.87 19.38
CA ALA A 358 -11.75 21.96 19.07
C ALA A 358 -13.13 21.74 19.72
N ASP A 359 -13.70 20.54 19.60
CA ASP A 359 -14.98 20.19 20.20
C ASP A 359 -14.94 20.27 21.74
N ALA A 360 -13.85 19.81 22.36
CA ALA A 360 -13.65 19.94 23.80
C ALA A 360 -13.57 21.42 24.24
N ASN A 361 -12.77 22.23 23.55
CA ASN A 361 -12.65 23.66 23.80
C ASN A 361 -13.99 24.39 23.62
N LYS A 362 -14.75 24.05 22.59
CA LYS A 362 -16.10 24.59 22.36
C LYS A 362 -17.02 24.31 23.54
N LEU A 363 -17.01 23.08 24.08
CA LEU A 363 -17.85 22.70 25.21
C LEU A 363 -17.50 23.47 26.48
N VAL A 364 -16.21 23.55 26.82
CA VAL A 364 -15.76 24.27 28.02
C VAL A 364 -16.06 25.76 27.90
N PHE A 365 -15.77 26.36 26.75
CA PHE A 365 -16.01 27.79 26.53
C PHE A 365 -17.50 28.13 26.48
N SER A 366 -18.33 27.27 25.87
CA SER A 366 -19.79 27.41 25.90
C SER A 366 -20.35 27.29 27.32
N LYS A 367 -19.74 26.48 28.18
CA LYS A 367 -20.11 26.35 29.60
C LYS A 367 -19.74 27.60 30.38
N LEU A 368 -18.55 28.17 30.17
CA LEU A 368 -18.12 29.42 30.80
C LEU A 368 -19.15 30.54 30.62
N PHE A 369 -19.73 30.66 29.41
CA PHE A 369 -20.77 31.64 29.14
C PHE A 369 -22.14 31.29 29.74
N LEU A 370 -22.49 30.01 29.78
CA LEU A 370 -23.71 29.56 30.45
C LEU A 370 -23.65 29.90 31.94
N ASP A 371 -22.53 29.57 32.59
CA ASP A 371 -22.31 29.81 34.02
C ASP A 371 -22.31 31.33 34.33
N ARG A 372 -21.75 32.15 33.41
CA ARG A 372 -21.84 33.62 33.46
C ARG A 372 -23.30 34.11 33.38
N ASN A 373 -24.05 33.67 32.37
CA ASN A 373 -25.43 34.11 32.14
C ASN A 373 -26.39 33.60 33.23
N ALA A 374 -26.07 32.47 33.87
CA ALA A 374 -26.81 31.91 34.99
C ALA A 374 -26.46 32.55 36.35
N GLN A 375 -25.48 33.47 36.40
CA GLN A 375 -24.97 34.08 37.63
C GLN A 375 -24.65 33.03 38.71
N GLN A 376 -23.98 31.94 38.32
CA GLN A 376 -23.68 30.86 39.24
C GLN A 376 -22.84 31.36 40.44
N LYS A 377 -23.19 30.90 41.65
CA LYS A 377 -22.55 31.30 42.91
C LYS A 377 -21.02 31.11 42.86
N ASN A 378 -20.28 32.09 43.38
CA ASN A 378 -18.80 32.17 43.38
C ASN A 378 -18.13 32.54 42.04
N LEU A 379 -18.88 33.10 41.08
CA LEU A 379 -18.29 33.70 39.88
C LEU A 379 -18.21 35.22 40.00
N LEU A 380 -17.26 35.82 39.28
CA LEU A 380 -17.03 37.28 39.24
C LEU A 380 -18.30 38.09 38.90
N TYR A 381 -19.26 37.44 38.23
CA TYR A 381 -20.49 38.02 37.70
C TYR A 381 -21.73 37.82 38.61
N THR A 382 -21.56 37.33 39.84
CA THR A 382 -22.67 37.20 40.80
C THR A 382 -23.18 38.54 41.32
N GLU A 383 -22.31 39.55 41.34
CA GLU A 383 -22.63 40.92 41.80
C GLU A 383 -22.26 41.91 40.70
N ALA A 384 -23.21 42.73 40.26
CA ALA A 384 -23.03 43.60 39.10
C ALA A 384 -21.96 44.69 39.33
N THR A 385 -21.87 45.23 40.54
CA THR A 385 -20.89 46.24 40.96
C THR A 385 -19.47 45.67 41.00
N MET A 386 -19.29 44.49 41.59
CA MET A 386 -18.00 43.80 41.63
C MET A 386 -17.54 43.40 40.22
N ALA A 387 -18.45 42.93 39.38
CA ALA A 387 -18.17 42.60 37.99
C ALA A 387 -17.69 43.84 37.20
N LEU A 388 -18.40 44.97 37.35
CA LEU A 388 -18.05 46.22 36.66
C LEU A 388 -16.66 46.73 37.08
N ASN A 389 -16.37 46.72 38.38
CA ASN A 389 -15.06 47.16 38.88
C ASN A 389 -13.92 46.28 38.35
N ASN A 390 -14.09 44.95 38.37
CA ASN A 390 -13.07 44.05 37.85
C ASN A 390 -12.90 44.16 36.32
N ILE A 391 -13.98 44.37 35.56
CA ILE A 391 -13.88 44.64 34.10
C ILE A 391 -13.12 45.95 33.86
N LEU A 392 -13.45 47.01 34.61
CA LEU A 392 -12.76 48.29 34.50
C LEU A 392 -11.29 48.18 34.89
N ASP A 393 -10.95 47.39 35.90
CA ASP A 393 -9.57 47.16 36.31
C ASP A 393 -8.81 46.32 35.27
N ASP A 394 -9.45 45.34 34.63
CA ASP A 394 -8.87 44.57 33.51
C ASP A 394 -8.64 45.47 32.28
N PHE A 395 -9.60 46.34 31.95
CA PHE A 395 -9.46 47.36 30.92
C PHE A 395 -8.30 48.32 31.21
N LYS A 396 -8.28 48.93 32.40
CA LYS A 396 -7.23 49.88 32.81
C LYS A 396 -5.84 49.28 32.84
N SER A 397 -5.73 48.00 33.17
CA SER A 397 -4.44 47.32 33.31
C SER A 397 -3.91 46.71 32.01
N LYS A 398 -4.77 46.32 31.07
CA LYS A 398 -4.34 45.57 29.87
C LYS A 398 -4.68 46.23 28.53
N TYR A 399 -5.84 46.88 28.42
CA TYR A 399 -6.40 47.31 27.13
C TYR A 399 -6.34 48.84 26.91
N CYS A 400 -6.22 49.61 27.99
CA CYS A 400 -6.20 51.08 28.00
C CYS A 400 -4.82 51.63 27.64
N MET A 401 -4.73 52.58 26.68
CA MET A 401 -3.52 53.38 26.43
C MET A 401 -3.73 54.87 26.68
N ASP A 402 -2.72 55.55 27.22
CA ASP A 402 -2.78 57.00 27.52
C ASP A 402 -3.02 57.87 26.29
N THR A 403 -2.65 57.39 25.09
CA THR A 403 -2.85 58.10 23.82
C THR A 403 -4.28 58.02 23.28
N ASP A 404 -5.13 57.16 23.85
CA ASP A 404 -6.53 57.03 23.43
C ASP A 404 -7.35 58.25 23.82
N ALA A 405 -8.42 58.49 23.05
CA ALA A 405 -9.31 59.65 23.22
C ALA A 405 -8.58 61.01 23.23
N ASN A 406 -7.54 61.18 22.38
CA ASN A 406 -6.70 62.39 22.30
C ASN A 406 -6.06 62.78 23.65
N GLY A 407 -5.60 61.80 24.45
CA GLY A 407 -5.07 62.05 25.79
C GLY A 407 -6.16 62.19 26.88
N GLY A 408 -7.43 61.96 26.54
CA GLY A 408 -8.54 62.01 27.50
C GLY A 408 -8.51 60.92 28.56
N LEU A 409 -7.69 59.88 28.37
CA LEU A 409 -7.48 58.79 29.34
C LEU A 409 -6.14 58.90 30.08
N GLU A 410 -5.42 60.02 29.93
CA GLU A 410 -4.17 60.29 30.64
C GLU A 410 -4.40 60.28 32.15
N GLY A 411 -3.72 59.37 32.86
CA GLY A 411 -3.89 59.16 34.31
C GLY A 411 -5.06 58.26 34.72
N TYR A 412 -5.87 57.79 33.76
CA TYR A 412 -6.89 56.75 33.99
C TYR A 412 -6.37 55.35 33.66
N CYS A 413 -5.54 55.21 32.63
CA CYS A 413 -4.86 53.97 32.32
C CYS A 413 -3.68 53.76 33.30
N ASN A 414 -3.56 52.56 33.87
CA ASN A 414 -2.41 52.21 34.70
C ASN A 414 -1.34 51.64 33.78
N SER A 415 -0.39 52.47 33.36
CA SER A 415 0.67 52.12 32.42
C SER A 415 1.63 51.04 32.94
N ILE A 416 1.25 49.77 32.86
CA ILE A 416 2.21 48.67 32.88
C ILE A 416 2.74 48.48 31.46
N MET A 417 3.75 49.30 31.17
CA MET A 417 4.62 49.27 30.00
C MET A 417 5.42 47.96 29.88
N ALA A 418 4.78 46.84 29.56
CA ALA A 418 5.51 45.63 29.16
C ALA A 418 5.46 45.42 27.65
N ASN A 419 4.29 45.46 27.00
CA ASN A 419 4.15 45.32 25.54
C ASN A 419 2.82 45.92 25.06
N PRO A 420 2.76 47.20 24.62
CA PRO A 420 1.51 47.78 24.12
C PRO A 420 0.93 46.96 22.95
N ASP A 421 1.78 46.32 22.15
CA ASP A 421 1.33 45.53 20.99
C ASP A 421 0.66 44.19 21.37
N GLU A 422 0.76 43.74 22.62
CA GLU A 422 0.29 42.41 23.01
C GLU A 422 -1.20 42.35 23.33
N PHE A 423 -1.76 43.41 23.91
CA PHE A 423 -3.17 43.47 24.33
C PHE A 423 -3.94 44.67 23.79
N TYR A 424 -3.27 45.73 23.33
CA TYR A 424 -3.94 46.95 22.92
C TYR A 424 -4.98 46.73 21.81
N GLY A 425 -6.20 47.19 22.09
CA GLY A 425 -7.34 47.13 21.19
C GLY A 425 -7.81 45.71 20.84
N LYS A 426 -7.23 44.66 21.43
CA LYS A 426 -7.64 43.27 21.14
C LYS A 426 -9.02 42.93 21.70
N ASP A 427 -9.47 43.64 22.71
CA ASP A 427 -10.81 43.54 23.29
C ASP A 427 -11.91 44.13 22.39
N ILE A 428 -11.57 44.88 21.34
CA ILE A 428 -12.53 45.48 20.40
C ILE A 428 -12.25 45.12 18.94
N ASP A 429 -10.99 44.86 18.57
CA ASP A 429 -10.55 44.58 17.21
C ASP A 429 -10.70 43.09 16.89
N TYR A 430 -11.86 42.75 16.32
CA TYR A 430 -12.14 41.40 15.81
C TYR A 430 -11.15 40.96 14.72
N THR A 431 -10.68 41.87 13.87
CA THR A 431 -9.81 41.52 12.75
C THR A 431 -8.43 41.07 13.25
N ARG A 432 -7.91 41.75 14.27
CA ARG A 432 -6.62 41.43 14.88
C ARG A 432 -6.66 40.15 15.72
N VAL A 433 -7.73 39.94 16.50
CA VAL A 433 -7.85 38.77 17.38
C VAL A 433 -8.36 37.54 16.67
N PHE A 434 -9.32 37.69 15.76
CA PHE A 434 -9.99 36.55 15.14
C PHE A 434 -9.71 36.38 13.67
N ASP A 435 -9.81 37.43 12.85
CA ASP A 435 -9.83 37.26 11.39
C ASP A 435 -8.44 36.89 10.83
N THR A 436 -7.43 37.68 11.20
CA THR A 436 -6.06 37.57 10.69
C THR A 436 -5.32 36.28 11.12
N PRO A 437 -5.28 35.91 12.41
CA PRO A 437 -4.57 34.71 12.83
C PRO A 437 -5.31 33.44 12.40
N LEU A 438 -4.60 32.50 11.77
CA LEU A 438 -5.16 31.20 11.42
C LEU A 438 -5.26 30.26 12.62
N THR A 439 -4.36 30.43 13.59
CA THR A 439 -4.26 29.64 14.81
C THR A 439 -4.17 30.57 16.01
N LEU A 440 -4.97 30.30 17.04
CA LEU A 440 -4.96 30.97 18.33
C LEU A 440 -4.39 30.03 19.39
N ASN A 441 -3.57 30.55 20.29
CA ASN A 441 -3.02 29.78 21.41
C ASN A 441 -4.07 29.64 22.53
N VAL A 442 -5.16 28.93 22.23
CA VAL A 442 -6.31 28.75 23.11
C VAL A 442 -6.50 27.28 23.45
N ASP A 443 -6.54 26.95 24.74
CA ASP A 443 -6.87 25.66 25.31
C ASP A 443 -7.59 25.83 26.65
N PHE A 444 -8.91 25.90 26.59
CA PHE A 444 -9.75 26.06 27.78
C PHE A 444 -9.85 24.76 28.62
N THR A 445 -9.23 23.66 28.18
CA THR A 445 -9.20 22.42 28.96
C THR A 445 -8.08 22.42 30.01
N ASP A 446 -7.12 23.33 29.89
CA ASP A 446 -6.02 23.49 30.84
C ASP A 446 -6.31 24.59 31.88
N ASN A 447 -5.47 24.64 32.93
CA ASN A 447 -5.59 25.63 34.01
C ASN A 447 -4.72 26.88 33.75
N SER A 448 -4.09 26.99 32.58
CA SER A 448 -3.14 28.05 32.25
C SER A 448 -3.76 29.08 31.32
N LEU A 449 -4.11 30.24 31.88
CA LEU A 449 -4.72 31.31 31.12
C LEU A 449 -3.72 32.00 30.18
N THR A 450 -3.83 31.77 28.88
CA THR A 450 -2.95 32.39 27.87
C THR A 450 -3.40 33.82 27.51
N ASN A 451 -2.51 34.59 26.87
CA ASN A 451 -2.82 35.94 26.43
C ASN A 451 -3.92 35.96 25.34
N ASP A 452 -3.92 34.97 24.46
CA ASP A 452 -4.95 34.81 23.42
C ASP A 452 -6.30 34.42 24.05
N GLU A 453 -6.32 33.58 25.09
CA GLU A 453 -7.54 33.25 25.81
C GLU A 453 -8.17 34.47 26.47
N GLN A 454 -7.35 35.31 27.12
CA GLN A 454 -7.81 36.55 27.73
C GLN A 454 -8.37 37.52 26.69
N ALA A 455 -7.67 37.69 25.57
CA ALA A 455 -8.13 38.56 24.48
C ALA A 455 -9.45 38.07 23.86
N VAL A 456 -9.59 36.76 23.65
CA VAL A 456 -10.82 36.15 23.10
C VAL A 456 -11.99 36.28 24.07
N MET A 457 -11.75 36.05 25.36
CA MET A 457 -12.75 36.26 26.40
C MET A 457 -13.17 37.72 26.46
N ALA A 458 -12.21 38.65 26.55
CA ALA A 458 -12.46 40.09 26.63
C ALA A 458 -13.22 40.62 25.40
N LEU A 459 -12.82 40.20 24.19
CA LEU A 459 -13.52 40.55 22.95
C LEU A 459 -14.98 40.11 23.00
N PHE A 460 -15.25 38.88 23.42
CA PHE A 460 -16.62 38.43 23.57
C PHE A 460 -17.36 39.21 24.65
N HIS A 461 -16.70 39.53 25.77
CA HIS A 461 -17.30 40.32 26.84
C HIS A 461 -17.74 41.70 26.34
N ASN A 462 -16.93 42.37 25.52
CA ASN A 462 -17.27 43.67 24.93
C ASN A 462 -18.37 43.56 23.87
N ILE A 463 -18.29 42.60 22.95
CA ILE A 463 -19.31 42.42 21.88
C ILE A 463 -20.66 41.97 22.47
N SER A 464 -20.64 41.13 23.50
CA SER A 464 -21.84 40.64 24.19
C SER A 464 -22.23 41.50 25.39
N TYR A 465 -21.63 42.68 25.56
CA TYR A 465 -21.86 43.53 26.72
C TYR A 465 -23.30 44.01 26.76
N MET A 466 -24.09 43.35 27.59
CA MET A 466 -25.39 43.81 28.00
C MET A 466 -25.50 43.43 29.47
N SER A 467 -25.53 44.45 30.34
CA SER A 467 -25.65 44.24 31.78
C SER A 467 -26.78 43.23 32.03
N PRO A 468 -26.57 42.20 32.86
CA PRO A 468 -27.71 41.45 33.37
C PRO A 468 -28.57 42.45 34.14
N ASN A 469 -29.63 42.96 33.51
CA ASN A 469 -30.56 43.96 34.07
C ASN A 469 -31.25 43.51 35.37
N TYR A 470 -30.96 42.29 35.82
CA TYR A 470 -31.60 41.63 36.96
C TYR A 470 -30.48 41.00 37.80
N GLY A 471 -29.71 41.86 38.44
CA GLY A 471 -28.82 41.53 39.54
C GLY A 471 -29.36 42.17 40.81
N THR A 472 -29.17 41.51 41.94
CA THR A 472 -29.48 42.09 43.26
C THR A 472 -28.59 43.31 43.46
N GLU A 473 -29.16 44.50 43.76
CA GLU A 473 -28.35 45.72 44.00
C GLU A 473 -27.33 45.52 45.15
N ASP A 474 -27.59 44.54 46.05
CA ASP A 474 -26.81 44.29 47.27
C ASP A 474 -26.41 42.81 47.53
N GLY A 475 -26.50 41.91 46.54
CA GLY A 475 -26.17 40.49 46.77
C GLY A 475 -27.14 39.71 47.67
N LYS A 476 -28.21 40.35 48.18
CA LYS A 476 -29.04 39.84 49.29
C LYS A 476 -30.53 39.67 48.99
N GLN A 477 -31.08 40.35 47.98
CA GLN A 477 -32.48 40.19 47.61
C GLN A 477 -32.62 40.13 46.10
N ILE A 478 -33.00 38.95 45.59
CA ILE A 478 -33.58 38.80 44.27
C ILE A 478 -34.74 39.79 44.24
N VAL A 479 -34.68 40.81 43.36
CA VAL A 479 -35.87 41.57 43.00
C VAL A 479 -36.87 40.51 42.59
N LYS A 480 -37.85 40.21 43.46
CA LYS A 480 -38.89 39.23 43.12
C LYS A 480 -39.43 39.73 41.78
N PRO A 481 -39.33 38.93 40.70
CA PRO A 481 -40.07 39.27 39.50
C PRO A 481 -41.53 39.19 39.94
N ASP A 482 -42.14 40.34 40.22
CA ASP A 482 -43.53 40.41 40.68
C ASP A 482 -44.49 39.92 39.56
N LYS A 483 -43.97 39.55 38.39
CA LYS A 483 -44.68 39.05 37.22
C LYS A 483 -43.98 37.82 36.61
N SER A 484 -44.77 36.80 36.24
CA SER A 484 -44.29 35.60 35.52
C SER A 484 -43.54 35.95 34.22
N ASP A 485 -43.91 37.08 33.64
CA ASP A 485 -43.44 37.54 32.34
C ASP A 485 -41.96 37.97 32.37
N ASP A 486 -41.48 38.50 33.50
CA ASP A 486 -40.06 38.91 33.64
C ASP A 486 -39.13 37.69 33.67
N LEU A 487 -39.58 36.60 34.30
CA LEU A 487 -38.84 35.32 34.31
C LEU A 487 -38.81 34.70 32.91
N GLN A 488 -39.93 34.75 32.18
CA GLN A 488 -39.98 34.27 30.79
C GLN A 488 -39.07 35.09 29.87
N ASN A 489 -39.08 36.42 30.01
CA ASN A 489 -38.18 37.31 29.28
C ASN A 489 -36.70 37.03 29.60
N MET A 490 -36.37 36.72 30.85
CA MET A 490 -35.02 36.32 31.26
C MET A 490 -34.58 35.00 30.62
N HIS A 491 -35.42 33.96 30.68
CA HIS A 491 -35.12 32.68 30.07
C HIS A 491 -34.91 32.80 28.56
N GLN A 492 -35.74 33.61 27.90
CA GLN A 492 -35.58 33.88 26.49
C GLN A 492 -34.28 34.63 26.21
N MET A 493 -33.97 35.69 26.93
CA MET A 493 -32.72 36.44 26.75
C MET A 493 -31.49 35.54 26.95
N ASN A 494 -31.53 34.66 27.95
CA ASN A 494 -30.47 33.68 28.17
C ASN A 494 -30.37 32.65 27.02
N ALA A 495 -31.49 32.23 26.42
CA ALA A 495 -31.49 31.37 25.25
C ALA A 495 -30.81 32.04 24.04
N VAL A 496 -31.15 33.31 23.75
CA VAL A 496 -30.50 34.10 22.67
C VAL A 496 -29.00 34.25 22.92
N ARG A 497 -28.63 34.62 24.16
CA ARG A 497 -27.23 34.77 24.56
C ARG A 497 -26.47 33.46 24.41
N GLN A 498 -27.08 32.33 24.77
CA GLN A 498 -26.46 31.02 24.64
C GLN A 498 -26.25 30.63 23.18
N LEU A 499 -27.17 30.96 22.27
CA LEU A 499 -27.02 30.72 20.84
C LEU A 499 -25.84 31.50 20.25
N VAL A 500 -25.73 32.79 20.59
CA VAL A 500 -24.62 33.66 20.17
C VAL A 500 -23.30 33.16 20.75
N ALA A 501 -23.29 32.87 22.05
CA ALA A 501 -22.12 32.33 22.76
C ALA A 501 -21.65 31.00 22.17
N ASN A 502 -22.56 30.08 21.85
CA ASN A 502 -22.22 28.80 21.24
C ASN A 502 -21.64 28.97 19.83
N THR A 503 -22.20 29.91 19.05
CA THR A 503 -21.70 30.19 17.70
C THR A 503 -20.30 30.78 17.74
N PHE A 504 -20.07 31.75 18.62
CA PHE A 504 -18.75 32.33 18.84
C PHE A 504 -17.76 31.28 19.36
N ALA A 505 -18.16 30.48 20.35
CA ALA A 505 -17.35 29.39 20.88
C ALA A 505 -16.90 28.39 19.81
N ASN A 506 -17.77 28.11 18.83
CA ASN A 506 -17.42 27.25 17.73
C ASN A 506 -16.37 27.90 16.80
N GLN A 507 -16.47 29.20 16.52
CA GLN A 507 -15.46 29.90 15.74
C GLN A 507 -14.10 29.92 16.45
N VAL A 508 -14.10 30.14 17.77
CA VAL A 508 -12.89 30.06 18.61
C VAL A 508 -12.28 28.67 18.55
N ALA A 509 -13.11 27.65 18.75
CA ALA A 509 -12.68 26.25 18.75
C ALA A 509 -12.01 25.83 17.45
N LEU A 510 -12.54 26.22 16.29
CA LEU A 510 -11.94 25.88 14.99
C LEU A 510 -10.57 26.54 14.79
N LYS A 511 -10.32 27.68 15.44
CA LYS A 511 -9.03 28.39 15.42
C LYS A 511 -8.12 28.04 16.61
N ALA A 512 -8.60 27.29 17.60
CA ALA A 512 -7.80 26.87 18.74
C ALA A 512 -6.61 25.99 18.31
N LYS A 513 -5.51 26.07 19.05
CA LYS A 513 -4.28 25.32 18.77
C LYS A 513 -4.57 23.82 18.70
N GLY A 514 -4.01 23.17 17.67
CA GLY A 514 -4.20 21.75 17.42
C GLY A 514 -3.12 20.86 18.04
N ASN A 515 -2.89 19.71 17.40
CA ASN A 515 -1.76 18.84 17.72
C ASN A 515 -0.56 19.08 16.79
N ASN A 516 0.65 18.78 17.25
CA ASN A 516 1.91 18.96 16.54
C ASN A 516 2.21 17.87 15.50
N LYS A 517 1.44 16.77 15.45
CA LYS A 517 1.73 15.58 14.61
C LYS A 517 1.96 15.87 13.13
N SER A 518 1.26 16.86 12.56
CA SER A 518 1.42 17.28 11.16
C SER A 518 2.03 18.67 11.00
N ALA A 519 2.39 19.35 12.10
CA ALA A 519 2.86 20.73 12.10
C ALA A 519 4.13 20.91 11.25
N THR A 520 5.15 20.08 11.51
CA THR A 520 6.43 20.13 10.77
C THR A 520 6.22 19.95 9.26
N TYR A 521 5.33 19.05 8.86
CA TYR A 521 5.02 18.82 7.45
C TYR A 521 4.28 20.01 6.82
N MET A 522 3.36 20.64 7.55
CA MET A 522 2.68 21.85 7.10
C MET A 522 3.62 23.05 6.98
N HIS A 523 4.56 23.22 7.92
CA HIS A 523 5.62 24.23 7.82
C HIS A 523 6.47 23.99 6.58
N ASN A 524 6.82 22.74 6.26
CA ASN A 524 7.56 22.40 5.06
C ASN A 524 6.80 22.70 3.76
N VAL A 525 5.48 22.47 3.71
CA VAL A 525 4.65 22.85 2.54
C VAL A 525 4.70 24.36 2.34
N ILE A 526 4.55 25.16 3.39
CA ILE A 526 4.59 26.62 3.30
C ILE A 526 5.98 27.13 2.95
N LYS A 527 7.03 26.47 3.45
CA LYS A 527 8.42 26.73 3.05
C LYS A 527 8.64 26.45 1.56
N GLY A 528 8.01 25.41 1.02
CA GLY A 528 7.99 25.11 -0.42
C GLY A 528 7.38 26.24 -1.27
N LEU A 529 6.47 27.03 -0.69
CA LEU A 529 5.90 28.23 -1.33
C LEU A 529 6.80 29.47 -1.25
N GLY A 530 7.99 29.36 -0.61
CA GLY A 530 8.99 30.43 -0.55
C GLY A 530 8.98 31.27 0.72
N LEU A 531 8.21 30.91 1.74
CA LEU A 531 8.26 31.58 3.06
C LEU A 531 9.42 31.05 3.92
N SER A 532 9.95 31.91 4.80
CA SER A 532 10.93 31.49 5.81
C SER A 532 10.27 30.60 6.88
N ASP A 533 11.06 29.80 7.61
CA ASP A 533 10.53 28.95 8.70
C ASP A 533 9.88 29.79 9.82
N ALA A 534 10.43 30.98 10.08
CA ALA A 534 9.88 31.93 11.05
C ALA A 534 8.53 32.48 10.58
N ASP A 535 8.41 32.85 9.31
CA ASP A 535 7.16 33.38 8.75
C ASP A 535 6.09 32.29 8.62
N ALA A 536 6.49 31.06 8.28
CA ALA A 536 5.59 29.91 8.26
C ALA A 536 4.99 29.64 9.64
N LYS A 537 5.82 29.64 10.70
CA LYS A 537 5.36 29.51 12.09
C LYS A 537 4.48 30.67 12.52
N LYS A 538 4.78 31.90 12.08
CA LYS A 538 3.94 33.07 12.36
C LYS A 538 2.57 32.99 11.66
N LEU A 539 2.51 32.41 10.46
CA LEU A 539 1.28 32.32 9.67
C LEU A 539 0.32 31.23 10.19
N ILE A 540 0.82 30.01 10.40
CA ILE A 540 -0.02 28.86 10.80
C ILE A 540 0.09 28.48 12.27
N GLY A 541 1.00 29.10 13.03
CA GLY A 541 1.28 28.75 14.42
C GLY A 541 2.23 27.55 14.56
N GLU A 542 2.72 27.32 15.78
CA GLU A 542 3.52 26.14 16.11
C GLU A 542 2.70 24.85 16.07
N ASN A 543 1.44 24.93 16.52
CA ASN A 543 0.48 23.83 16.55
C ASN A 543 -0.77 24.22 15.74
N PRO A 544 -0.79 23.95 14.42
CA PRO A 544 -1.83 24.45 13.52
C PRO A 544 -3.23 24.07 13.98
N SER A 545 -4.14 25.05 14.01
CA SER A 545 -5.56 24.85 14.30
C SER A 545 -6.26 24.03 13.23
N TYR A 546 -7.48 23.55 13.50
CA TYR A 546 -8.29 22.87 12.48
C TYR A 546 -8.43 23.74 11.22
N ASN A 547 -8.71 25.03 11.41
CA ASN A 547 -8.86 25.99 10.33
C ASN A 547 -7.55 26.18 9.53
N ALA A 548 -6.40 26.28 10.20
CA ALA A 548 -5.10 26.38 9.54
C ALA A 548 -4.77 25.12 8.73
N GLN A 549 -5.05 23.93 9.29
CA GLN A 549 -4.85 22.65 8.61
C GLN A 549 -5.72 22.56 7.35
N MET A 550 -6.99 22.96 7.44
CA MET A 550 -7.89 23.00 6.29
C MET A 550 -7.44 24.02 5.25
N GLU A 551 -6.96 25.19 5.63
CA GLU A 551 -6.41 26.15 4.66
C GLU A 551 -5.22 25.58 3.88
N VAL A 552 -4.30 24.89 4.57
CA VAL A 552 -3.16 24.26 3.90
C VAL A 552 -3.61 23.19 2.92
N LEU A 553 -4.51 22.30 3.35
CA LEU A 553 -5.00 21.18 2.55
C LEU A 553 -5.91 21.58 1.38
N THR A 554 -6.59 22.71 1.49
CA THR A 554 -7.62 23.11 0.52
C THR A 554 -7.17 24.24 -0.40
N LYS A 555 -6.14 25.01 -0.01
CA LYS A 555 -5.62 26.12 -0.80
C LYS A 555 -4.12 26.01 -1.06
N LYS A 556 -3.31 25.89 -0.01
CA LYS A 556 -1.85 26.05 -0.13
C LYS A 556 -1.19 24.91 -0.89
N ILE A 557 -1.66 23.67 -0.73
CA ILE A 557 -1.10 22.52 -1.45
C ILE A 557 -1.21 22.64 -2.97
N TYR A 558 -2.28 23.28 -3.47
CA TYR A 558 -2.52 23.49 -4.90
C TYR A 558 -1.74 24.66 -5.50
N GLN A 559 -1.05 25.44 -4.66
CA GLN A 559 -0.18 26.53 -5.09
C GLN A 559 1.25 26.05 -5.37
N ASP A 560 1.61 24.84 -4.91
CA ASP A 560 2.90 24.24 -5.18
C ASP A 560 2.95 23.73 -6.64
N PRO A 561 3.90 24.19 -7.49
CA PRO A 561 4.04 23.67 -8.85
C PRO A 561 4.31 22.16 -8.88
N GLU A 562 4.91 21.60 -7.83
CA GLU A 562 5.17 20.17 -7.73
C GLU A 562 3.87 19.34 -7.73
N PHE A 563 2.77 19.91 -7.22
CA PHE A 563 1.46 19.28 -7.27
C PHE A 563 1.06 18.94 -8.72
N TYR A 564 1.18 19.90 -9.63
CA TYR A 564 0.81 19.74 -11.04
C TYR A 564 1.73 18.80 -11.81
N VAL A 565 3.01 18.75 -11.47
CA VAL A 565 3.95 17.80 -12.09
C VAL A 565 3.55 16.36 -11.73
N ASN A 566 3.12 16.14 -10.49
CA ASN A 566 2.71 14.83 -10.01
C ASN A 566 1.33 14.37 -10.52
N LEU A 567 0.54 15.25 -11.14
CA LEU A 567 -0.67 14.88 -11.88
C LEU A 567 -0.35 14.15 -13.20
N TYR A 568 0.91 14.20 -13.67
CA TYR A 568 1.39 13.42 -14.83
C TYR A 568 1.92 12.02 -14.45
N ASP A 569 1.74 11.58 -13.20
CA ASP A 569 2.13 10.25 -12.75
C ASP A 569 1.20 9.14 -13.31
N THR A 570 1.35 7.90 -12.84
CA THR A 570 0.52 6.78 -13.27
C THR A 570 -0.97 7.06 -13.02
N PRO A 571 -1.87 6.60 -13.92
CA PRO A 571 -3.29 6.90 -13.80
C PRO A 571 -3.89 6.38 -12.48
N GLN A 572 -3.35 5.28 -11.94
CA GLN A 572 -3.74 4.76 -10.64
C GLN A 572 -3.41 5.72 -9.48
N ASN A 573 -2.28 6.43 -9.56
CA ASN A 573 -1.92 7.43 -8.55
C ASN A 573 -2.78 8.69 -8.67
N VAL A 574 -3.09 9.13 -9.89
CA VAL A 574 -4.02 10.23 -10.13
C VAL A 574 -5.42 9.91 -9.57
N ASP A 575 -5.92 8.68 -9.77
CA ASP A 575 -7.19 8.26 -9.19
C ASP A 575 -7.17 8.25 -7.65
N ARG A 576 -6.06 7.81 -7.04
CA ARG A 576 -5.89 7.86 -5.57
C ARG A 576 -5.84 9.30 -5.05
N GLN A 577 -5.14 10.20 -5.73
CA GLN A 577 -5.11 11.62 -5.39
C GLN A 577 -6.50 12.24 -5.51
N LYS A 578 -7.26 11.91 -6.57
CA LYS A 578 -8.64 12.37 -6.76
C LYS A 578 -9.55 11.94 -5.60
N VAL A 579 -9.43 10.69 -5.14
CA VAL A 579 -10.20 10.21 -3.97
C VAL A 579 -9.80 10.98 -2.71
N ALA A 580 -8.51 11.26 -2.50
CA ALA A 580 -8.05 12.07 -1.38
C ALA A 580 -8.61 13.51 -1.42
N MET A 581 -8.62 14.14 -2.59
CA MET A 581 -9.23 15.47 -2.79
C MET A 581 -10.73 15.44 -2.52
N LEU A 582 -11.44 14.41 -2.98
CA LEU A 582 -12.88 14.26 -2.73
C LEU A 582 -13.17 14.05 -1.24
N ALA A 583 -12.33 13.32 -0.51
CA ALA A 583 -12.47 13.19 0.93
C ALA A 583 -12.34 14.55 1.65
N ILE A 584 -11.38 15.38 1.25
CA ILE A 584 -11.23 16.74 1.78
C ILE A 584 -12.44 17.62 1.43
N GLN A 585 -12.94 17.52 0.19
CA GLN A 585 -14.16 18.23 -0.24
C GLN A 585 -15.35 17.86 0.64
N LEU A 586 -15.57 16.57 0.92
CA LEU A 586 -16.67 16.13 1.80
C LEU A 586 -16.53 16.69 3.22
N MET A 587 -15.31 16.84 3.73
CA MET A 587 -15.07 17.51 5.01
C MET A 587 -15.47 18.99 4.96
N GLN A 588 -15.08 19.72 3.91
CA GLN A 588 -15.48 21.12 3.73
C GLN A 588 -16.99 21.27 3.56
N GLU A 589 -17.66 20.38 2.83
CA GLU A 589 -19.11 20.38 2.66
C GLU A 589 -19.83 20.16 3.99
N ARG A 590 -19.31 19.28 4.85
CA ARG A 590 -19.81 19.11 6.22
C ARG A 590 -19.66 20.41 7.02
N ASP A 591 -18.50 21.04 7.00
CA ASP A 591 -18.25 22.29 7.74
C ASP A 591 -19.16 23.43 7.26
N LEU A 592 -19.38 23.49 5.94
CA LEU A 592 -20.30 24.43 5.30
C LEU A 592 -21.74 24.18 5.75
N LEU A 593 -22.19 22.93 5.75
CA LEU A 593 -23.52 22.54 6.25
C LEU A 593 -23.70 22.94 7.72
N GLU A 594 -22.71 22.65 8.57
CA GLU A 594 -22.75 23.03 9.97
C GLU A 594 -22.79 24.56 10.15
N THR A 595 -22.11 25.31 9.28
CA THR A 595 -22.16 26.78 9.25
C THR A 595 -23.52 27.31 8.80
N TYR A 596 -24.14 26.69 7.78
CA TYR A 596 -25.49 27.06 7.35
C TYR A 596 -26.52 26.80 8.44
N ARG A 597 -26.47 25.66 9.13
CA ARG A 597 -27.34 25.40 10.28
C ARG A 597 -27.23 26.47 11.36
N ARG A 598 -26.01 26.91 11.70
CA ARG A 598 -25.79 28.01 12.65
C ARG A 598 -26.37 29.33 12.16
N LYS A 599 -26.16 29.65 10.88
CA LYS A 599 -26.71 30.85 10.24
C LYS A 599 -28.24 30.85 10.25
N GLU A 600 -28.87 29.71 9.94
CA GLU A 600 -30.33 29.56 9.99
C GLU A 600 -30.88 29.74 11.40
N MET A 601 -30.23 29.16 12.41
CA MET A 601 -30.62 29.37 13.81
C MET A 601 -30.52 30.86 14.21
N LEU A 602 -29.41 31.54 13.88
CA LEU A 602 -29.23 32.95 14.20
C LEU A 602 -30.22 33.86 13.46
N LEU A 603 -30.50 33.59 12.19
CA LEU A 603 -31.48 34.36 11.42
C LEU A 603 -32.90 34.17 11.93
N SER A 604 -33.24 32.95 12.35
CA SER A 604 -34.55 32.63 12.94
C SER A 604 -34.76 33.41 14.24
N GLU A 605 -33.75 33.43 15.11
CA GLU A 605 -33.80 34.21 16.36
C GLU A 605 -33.87 35.71 16.09
N LEU A 606 -33.07 36.23 15.14
CA LEU A 606 -33.12 37.65 14.78
C LEU A 606 -34.48 38.06 14.23
N LEU A 607 -35.14 37.19 13.46
CA LEU A 607 -36.49 37.41 12.99
C LEU A 607 -37.48 37.42 14.16
N GLU A 608 -37.39 36.46 15.08
CA GLU A 608 -38.23 36.40 16.28
C GLU A 608 -38.11 37.67 17.13
N MET A 609 -36.87 38.13 17.39
CA MET A 609 -36.61 39.36 18.13
C MET A 609 -37.27 40.59 17.45
N LYS A 610 -37.18 40.69 16.12
CA LYS A 610 -37.82 41.78 15.37
C LYS A 610 -39.34 41.70 15.38
N LEU A 611 -39.92 40.50 15.31
CA LEU A 611 -41.36 40.29 15.39
C LEU A 611 -41.87 40.70 16.77
N ARG A 612 -41.19 40.29 17.84
CA ARG A 612 -41.54 40.67 19.22
C ARG A 612 -41.49 42.18 19.43
N GLN A 613 -40.46 42.86 18.93
CA GLN A 613 -40.36 44.32 19.00
C GLN A 613 -41.55 45.02 18.33
N LYS A 614 -42.07 44.46 17.24
CA LYS A 614 -43.28 44.96 16.56
C LYS A 614 -44.58 44.56 17.26
N GLN A 615 -44.59 43.43 17.96
CA GLN A 615 -45.76 42.93 18.67
C GLN A 615 -46.00 43.66 20.00
N THR A 616 -44.94 44.07 20.70
CA THR A 616 -45.04 44.79 21.99
C THR A 616 -46.00 46.00 21.98
N PRO A 617 -45.97 46.91 20.98
CA PRO A 617 -46.93 48.02 20.93
C PRO A 617 -48.37 47.58 20.64
N ILE A 618 -48.56 46.47 19.91
CA ILE A 618 -49.90 45.90 19.64
C ILE A 618 -50.47 45.30 20.91
N ASP A 619 -49.67 44.52 21.63
CA ASP A 619 -50.07 43.92 22.90
C ASP A 619 -50.38 44.99 23.95
N ARG A 620 -49.59 46.08 24.00
CA ARG A 620 -49.88 47.23 24.88
C ARG A 620 -51.16 47.96 24.49
N ALA A 621 -51.42 48.15 23.20
CA ALA A 621 -52.65 48.78 22.72
C ALA A 621 -53.89 47.92 23.01
N ALA A 622 -53.78 46.60 22.87
CA ALA A 622 -54.83 45.66 23.22
C ALA A 622 -55.10 45.64 24.74
N ALA A 623 -54.05 45.61 25.56
CA ALA A 623 -54.18 45.66 27.02
C ALA A 623 -54.85 46.96 27.51
N SER A 624 -54.55 48.10 26.87
CA SER A 624 -55.21 49.39 27.18
C SER A 624 -56.64 49.52 26.65
N ALA A 625 -57.10 48.59 25.82
CA ALA A 625 -58.47 48.58 25.31
C ALA A 625 -59.43 47.72 26.15
N ASP A 626 -58.88 46.84 27.01
CA ASP A 626 -59.64 46.00 27.94
C ASP A 626 -59.79 46.62 29.35
N GLU A 627 -59.04 47.70 29.67
CA GLU A 627 -59.27 48.60 30.82
C GLU A 627 -60.20 49.76 30.43
#